data_AF-A0A4Q2A6Y2-F1
#
_entry.id   AF-A0A4Q2A6Y2-F1
#
_cell.length_a   1.000
_cell.length_b   1.000
_cell.length_c   1.000
_cell.angle_alpha   90.00
_cell.angle_beta   90.00
_cell.angle_gamma   90.00
#
_symmetry.space_group_name_H-M   'P 1'
#
loop_
_entity.id
_entity.type
_entity.pdbx_description
1 polymer ?
#
loop_
_entity_poly.entity_id
_entity_poly.type
_entity_poly.pdbx_seq_one_letter_code
_entity_poly.pdbx_strand_id
1 'polypeptide(L)'
;MKIDLQRRYDSSDDFFTFGGSVVMKLSVDAAIAVCERAAQHGLVVARIEGGIWRSPGFEARLDCIWDGVDPPVDVRVAEQNNLTAAKFIRSESQAHDAFVVTAPRITGW
;
A
#
# COMPACT_ATOMS: atom_id res chain seq x y z
N MET A 1 -3.67 -19.64 -2.99
CA MET A 1 -4.76 -18.85 -3.59
C MET A 1 -4.12 -17.74 -4.42
N LYS A 2 -4.67 -17.38 -5.59
CA LYS A 2 -4.06 -16.42 -6.53
C LYS A 2 -4.75 -15.06 -6.38
N ILE A 3 -3.99 -13.96 -6.41
CA ILE A 3 -4.54 -12.59 -6.43
C ILE A 3 -5.34 -12.39 -7.72
N ASP A 4 -6.55 -11.83 -7.59
CA ASP A 4 -7.39 -11.43 -8.71
C ASP A 4 -7.10 -9.97 -9.07
N LEU A 5 -6.56 -9.74 -10.26
CA LEU A 5 -6.17 -8.41 -10.74
C LEU A 5 -7.37 -7.54 -11.14
N GLN A 6 -8.56 -8.12 -11.27
CA GLN A 6 -9.81 -7.42 -11.57
C GLN A 6 -10.62 -7.06 -10.32
N ARG A 7 -10.10 -7.39 -9.13
CA ARG A 7 -10.72 -7.10 -7.85
C ARG A 7 -10.05 -5.93 -7.14
N ARG A 8 -10.86 -5.06 -6.53
CA ARG A 8 -10.44 -4.17 -5.44
C ARG A 8 -10.66 -4.90 -4.11
N TYR A 9 -9.63 -4.93 -3.29
CA TYR A 9 -9.60 -5.61 -2.00
C TYR A 9 -9.86 -4.61 -0.88
N ASP A 10 -10.76 -4.98 0.03
CA ASP A 10 -11.17 -4.14 1.16
C ASP A 10 -10.57 -4.60 2.49
N SER A 11 -9.70 -5.61 2.46
CA SER A 11 -9.03 -6.17 3.65
C SER A 11 -7.52 -6.03 3.56
N SER A 12 -6.91 -5.49 4.61
CA SER A 12 -5.45 -5.53 4.78
C SER A 12 -4.93 -6.94 5.08
N ASP A 13 -5.75 -7.82 5.64
CA ASP A 13 -5.35 -9.22 5.87
C ASP A 13 -5.12 -9.96 4.55
N ASP A 14 -5.92 -9.67 3.53
CA ASP A 14 -5.74 -10.24 2.19
C ASP A 14 -4.38 -9.84 1.60
N PHE A 15 -3.93 -8.60 1.83
CA PHE A 15 -2.61 -8.13 1.40
C PHE A 15 -1.49 -8.97 2.00
N PHE A 16 -1.49 -9.17 3.32
CA PHE A 16 -0.45 -9.95 3.99
C PHE A 16 -0.54 -11.44 3.69
N THR A 17 -1.75 -11.99 3.57
CA THR A 17 -1.99 -13.42 3.32
C THR A 17 -1.58 -13.83 1.91
N PHE A 18 -1.82 -12.96 0.91
CA PHE A 18 -1.59 -13.30 -0.49
C PHE A 18 -0.33 -12.68 -1.08
N GLY A 19 0.44 -11.89 -0.31
CA GLY A 19 1.63 -11.20 -0.81
C GLY A 19 1.25 -10.10 -1.80
N GLY A 20 0.32 -9.21 -1.40
CA GLY A 20 -0.30 -8.21 -2.26
C GLY A 20 0.61 -7.06 -2.73
N SER A 21 1.86 -7.01 -2.26
CA SER A 21 2.83 -5.98 -2.63
C SER A 21 2.93 -5.81 -4.15
N VAL A 22 2.98 -4.56 -4.64
CA VAL A 22 3.11 -4.18 -6.06
C VAL A 22 1.87 -4.44 -6.93
N VAL A 23 0.99 -5.38 -6.58
CA VAL A 23 -0.05 -5.86 -7.52
C VAL A 23 -1.49 -5.71 -7.04
N MET A 24 -1.73 -5.73 -5.72
CA MET A 24 -3.07 -5.71 -5.14
C MET A 24 -3.66 -4.30 -5.15
N LYS A 25 -4.90 -4.17 -5.65
CA LYS A 25 -5.63 -2.91 -5.65
C LYS A 25 -6.43 -2.88 -4.36
N LEU A 26 -6.09 -1.97 -3.46
CA LEU A 26 -6.70 -1.84 -2.15
C LEU A 26 -7.68 -0.67 -2.18
N SER A 27 -8.78 -0.77 -1.43
CA SER A 27 -9.56 0.41 -1.08
C SER A 27 -8.77 1.33 -0.14
N VAL A 28 -9.26 2.56 0.04
CA VAL A 28 -8.63 3.56 0.91
C VAL A 28 -8.34 2.99 2.31
N ASP A 29 -9.37 2.45 2.95
CA ASP A 29 -9.26 1.93 4.32
C ASP A 29 -8.33 0.72 4.41
N ALA A 30 -8.38 -0.17 3.41
CA ALA A 30 -7.49 -1.32 3.35
C ALA A 30 -6.03 -0.89 3.18
N ALA A 31 -5.75 0.09 2.34
CA ALA A 31 -4.40 0.58 2.09
C ALA A 31 -3.82 1.31 3.32
N ILE A 32 -4.63 2.13 4.00
CA ILE A 32 -4.25 2.74 5.29
C ILE A 32 -3.91 1.67 6.32
N ALA A 33 -4.77 0.66 6.46
CA ALA A 33 -4.56 -0.43 7.42
C ALA A 33 -3.32 -1.27 7.07
N VAL A 34 -2.99 -1.48 5.79
CA VAL A 34 -1.72 -2.10 5.38
C VAL A 34 -0.54 -1.28 5.86
N CYS A 35 -0.54 0.03 5.63
CA CYS A 35 0.53 0.91 6.08
C CYS A 35 0.70 0.87 7.61
N GLU A 36 -0.38 1.00 8.37
CA GLU A 36 -0.35 1.00 9.84
C GLU A 36 0.18 -0.33 10.42
N ARG A 37 -0.04 -1.45 9.73
CA ARG A 37 0.34 -2.80 10.19
C ARG A 37 1.65 -3.31 9.61
N ALA A 38 2.16 -2.73 8.52
CA ALA A 38 3.28 -3.27 7.75
C ALA A 38 4.54 -3.57 8.59
N ALA A 39 4.89 -2.69 9.54
CA ALA A 39 6.07 -2.88 10.39
C ALA A 39 5.94 -4.13 11.29
N GLN A 40 4.73 -4.44 11.77
CA GLN A 40 4.45 -5.64 12.58
C GLN A 40 4.65 -6.93 11.76
N HIS A 41 4.52 -6.84 10.44
CA HIS A 41 4.78 -7.91 9.48
C HIS A 41 6.22 -7.91 8.93
N GLY A 42 7.10 -7.06 9.48
CA GLY A 42 8.50 -6.94 9.05
C GLY A 42 8.65 -6.30 7.67
N LEU A 43 7.73 -5.40 7.29
CA LEU A 43 7.73 -4.69 6.02
C LEU A 43 7.89 -3.18 6.21
N VAL A 44 8.51 -2.54 5.21
CA VAL A 44 8.54 -1.08 5.06
C VAL A 44 7.83 -0.71 3.76
N VAL A 45 7.00 0.31 3.78
CA VAL A 45 6.32 0.84 2.59
C VAL A 45 7.31 1.72 1.82
N ALA A 46 7.78 1.22 0.68
CA ALA A 46 8.71 1.93 -0.18
C ALA A 46 8.00 2.83 -1.20
N ARG A 47 6.75 2.49 -1.58
CA ARG A 47 5.96 3.30 -2.52
C ARG A 47 4.47 3.09 -2.35
N ILE A 48 3.72 4.16 -2.60
CA ILE A 48 2.26 4.16 -2.79
C ILE A 48 1.96 4.72 -4.19
N GLU A 49 1.09 4.03 -4.92
CA GLU A 49 0.52 4.49 -6.18
C GLU A 49 -1.01 4.52 -6.04
N GLY A 50 -1.59 5.71 -6.10
CA GLY A 50 -3.03 5.88 -6.07
C GLY A 50 -3.66 5.90 -7.45
N GLY A 51 -4.98 5.71 -7.46
CA GLY A 51 -5.75 5.70 -8.68
C GLY A 51 -7.24 5.70 -8.47
N ILE A 52 -7.95 5.59 -9.60
CA ILE A 52 -9.41 5.52 -9.63
C ILE A 52 -9.83 4.09 -9.99
N TRP A 53 -10.71 3.51 -9.20
CA TRP A 53 -11.33 2.23 -9.49
C TRP A 53 -12.49 2.39 -10.47
N ARG A 54 -12.47 1.60 -11.55
CA ARG A 54 -13.46 1.63 -12.65
C ARG A 54 -14.39 0.41 -12.71
N SER A 55 -14.30 -0.51 -11.74
CA SER A 55 -15.21 -1.65 -11.53
C SER A 55 -15.61 -2.45 -12.79
N PRO A 56 -14.71 -3.31 -13.34
CA PRO A 56 -13.33 -3.51 -12.93
C PRO A 56 -12.38 -2.55 -13.66
N GLY A 57 -11.23 -2.29 -13.05
CA GLY A 57 -10.15 -1.54 -13.68
C GLY A 57 -9.51 -0.55 -12.72
N PHE A 58 -8.20 -0.39 -12.84
CA PHE A 58 -7.44 0.57 -12.06
C PHE A 58 -6.82 1.60 -13.01
N GLU A 59 -7.28 2.84 -12.90
CA GLU A 59 -6.69 3.97 -13.59
C GLU A 59 -5.61 4.57 -12.69
N ALA A 60 -4.34 4.27 -12.99
CA ALA A 60 -3.21 4.80 -12.25
C ALA A 60 -3.08 6.32 -12.45
N ARG A 61 -2.76 7.03 -11.38
CA ARG A 61 -2.72 8.50 -11.33
C ARG A 61 -1.31 8.97 -10.95
N LEU A 62 -0.61 9.57 -11.91
CA LEU A 62 0.78 10.03 -11.74
C LEU A 62 0.91 11.17 -10.72
N ASP A 63 -0.18 11.90 -10.50
CA ASP A 63 -0.36 12.91 -9.47
C ASP A 63 -0.55 12.32 -8.06
N CYS A 64 -0.71 11.00 -7.93
CA CYS A 64 -0.94 10.30 -6.67
C CYS A 64 0.15 9.27 -6.37
N ILE A 65 1.41 9.69 -6.43
CA ILE A 65 2.57 8.84 -6.10
C ILE A 65 3.25 9.36 -4.84
N TRP A 66 3.55 8.45 -3.93
CA TRP A 66 4.39 8.72 -2.77
C TRP A 66 5.54 7.71 -2.71
N ASP A 67 6.73 8.24 -2.48
CA ASP A 67 7.95 7.44 -2.30
C ASP A 67 8.39 7.52 -0.84
N GLY A 68 8.69 6.35 -0.28
CA GLY A 68 9.17 6.18 1.08
C GLY A 68 10.66 5.94 1.16
N VAL A 69 11.09 5.42 2.30
CA VAL A 69 12.48 4.98 2.49
C VAL A 69 12.74 3.63 1.83
N ASP A 70 13.93 3.47 1.27
CA ASP A 70 14.42 2.19 0.78
C ASP A 70 14.91 1.31 1.94
N PRO A 71 14.58 -0.01 1.95
CA PRO A 71 15.23 -0.93 2.87
C PRO A 71 16.72 -1.15 2.50
N PRO A 72 17.59 -1.53 3.45
CA PRO A 72 17.26 -1.93 4.81
C PRO A 72 17.06 -0.75 5.77
N VAL A 73 16.10 -0.90 6.69
CA VAL A 73 15.81 0.07 7.76
C VAL A 73 15.52 -0.64 9.07
N ASP A 74 15.70 0.07 10.19
CA ASP A 74 15.23 -0.44 11.48
C ASP A 74 13.69 -0.37 11.60
N VAL A 75 13.15 -1.12 12.56
CA VAL A 75 11.69 -1.23 12.76
C VAL A 75 11.03 0.10 13.11
N ARG A 76 11.71 1.01 13.83
CA ARG A 76 11.15 2.30 14.24
C ARG A 76 11.08 3.25 13.05
N VAL A 77 12.11 3.26 12.21
CA VAL A 77 12.13 4.00 10.94
C VAL A 77 11.04 3.48 10.02
N ALA A 78 10.89 2.15 9.89
CA ALA A 78 9.81 1.56 9.11
C ALA A 78 8.42 1.98 9.63
N GLU A 79 8.17 1.90 10.95
CA GLU A 79 6.90 2.29 11.55
C GLU A 79 6.55 3.76 11.26
N GLN A 80 7.50 4.68 11.48
CA GLN A 80 7.28 6.11 11.24
C GLN A 80 7.09 6.43 9.75
N ASN A 81 7.84 5.77 8.87
CA ASN A 81 7.69 5.87 7.43
C ASN A 81 6.30 5.39 6.99
N ASN A 82 5.87 4.23 7.46
CA ASN A 82 4.59 3.64 7.07
C ASN A 82 3.41 4.48 7.58
N LEU A 83 3.50 5.07 8.77
CA LEU A 83 2.51 6.05 9.25
C LEU A 83 2.44 7.30 8.36
N THR A 84 3.54 7.70 7.74
CA THR A 84 3.57 8.82 6.79
C THR A 84 2.91 8.43 5.47
N ALA A 85 3.14 7.20 4.98
CA ALA A 85 2.42 6.64 3.84
C ALA A 85 0.89 6.59 4.09
N ALA A 86 0.47 6.17 5.28
CA ALA A 86 -0.95 6.16 5.66
C ALA A 86 -1.58 7.57 5.64
N LYS A 87 -0.84 8.59 6.11
CA LYS A 87 -1.29 10.00 6.06
C LYS A 87 -1.42 10.50 4.62
N PHE A 88 -0.49 10.14 3.74
CA PHE A 88 -0.55 10.46 2.32
C PHE A 88 -1.81 9.87 1.66
N ILE A 89 -2.08 8.57 1.87
CA ILE A 89 -3.30 7.93 1.35
C ILE A 89 -4.56 8.67 1.82
N ARG A 90 -4.58 9.07 3.10
CA ARG A 90 -5.70 9.81 3.68
C ARG A 90 -5.89 11.19 3.03
N SER A 91 -4.81 11.93 2.74
CA SER A 91 -4.92 13.23 2.06
C SER A 91 -5.40 13.10 0.62
N GLU A 92 -5.03 12.02 -0.06
CA GLU A 92 -5.42 11.75 -1.45
C GLU A 92 -6.81 11.12 -1.63
N SER A 93 -7.42 10.65 -0.53
CA SER A 93 -8.68 9.89 -0.54
C SER A 93 -9.91 10.63 -1.11
N GLN A 94 -9.84 11.95 -1.23
CA GLN A 94 -10.93 12.73 -1.85
C GLN A 94 -10.96 12.60 -3.39
N ALA A 95 -9.81 12.38 -4.01
CA ALA A 95 -9.66 12.28 -5.47
C ALA A 95 -9.37 10.85 -5.94
N HIS A 96 -8.85 10.00 -5.06
CA HIS A 96 -8.36 8.66 -5.36
C HIS A 96 -8.99 7.62 -4.42
N ASP A 97 -9.59 6.56 -4.98
CA ASP A 97 -10.36 5.57 -4.22
C ASP A 97 -9.76 4.15 -4.28
N ALA A 98 -8.60 4.00 -4.91
CA ALA A 98 -7.84 2.75 -4.95
C ALA A 98 -6.34 3.01 -4.88
N PHE A 99 -5.61 2.10 -4.23
CA PHE A 99 -4.16 2.22 -4.02
C PHE A 99 -3.45 0.90 -4.22
N VAL A 100 -2.22 0.98 -4.73
CA VAL A 100 -1.26 -0.12 -4.78
C VAL A 100 -0.11 0.23 -3.84
N VAL A 101 0.28 -0.73 -3.00
CA VAL A 101 1.33 -0.56 -1.99
C VAL A 101 2.52 -1.44 -2.37
N THR A 102 3.70 -0.84 -2.45
CA THR A 102 4.97 -1.58 -2.54
C THR A 102 5.60 -1.64 -1.16
N ALA A 103 5.66 -2.85 -0.60
CA ALA A 103 6.14 -3.10 0.75
C ALA A 103 7.18 -4.24 0.80
N PRO A 104 8.47 -3.96 0.53
CA PRO A 104 9.55 -4.94 0.72
C PRO A 104 9.80 -5.27 2.20
N ARG A 105 10.66 -6.25 2.45
CA ARG A 105 11.11 -6.58 3.81
C ARG A 105 11.97 -5.44 4.36
N ILE A 106 11.88 -5.17 5.67
CA ILE A 106 12.76 -4.18 6.32
C ILE A 106 14.25 -4.50 6.20
N THR A 107 14.61 -5.75 5.86
CA THR A 107 15.99 -6.22 5.69
C THR A 107 16.56 -6.01 4.29
N GLY A 108 15.74 -5.60 3.32
CA GLY A 108 16.17 -5.43 1.92
C GLY A 108 15.09 -5.81 0.91
N TRP A 109 15.44 -5.64 -0.36
CA TRP A 109 14.65 -6.06 -1.52
C TRP A 109 14.63 -7.58 -1.72
#